data_AF-A0A0D3JZ08-F1
#
_entry.id   AF-A0A0D3JZ08-F1
#
_cell.length_a   1.000
_cell.length_b   1.000
_cell.length_c   1.000
_cell.angle_alpha   90.00
_cell.angle_beta   90.00
_cell.angle_gamma   90.00
#
_symmetry.space_group_name_H-M   'P 1'
#
loop_
_entity.id
_entity.type
_entity.pdbx_description
1 polymer ?
#
loop_
_entity_poly.entity_id
_entity_poly.type
_entity_poly.pdbx_seq_one_letter_code
_entity_poly.pdbx_strand_id
1 'polypeptide(L)'
;APETAPHYVARRYAELVASLRSLKVASVEPMLGSILRVLWTEVEKLLSERLARQHPTLKHQAALLINNYDLVVKTVFVEEQLLADNGKMISFVKQAEPLLVPGAPPEDAAKVDKGAMEHLTREFYDKWKAGIEAIHRDVVQSFSNFKLGMDILKQVLTQLLLYYTRFLDLVKQAFPHGPPFAQYILSIPTLMNEIKHFSRNF
;
A
#
# COMPACT_ATOMS: atom_id res chain seq x y z
N ALA A 1 -0.57 -27.14 -19.80
CA ALA A 1 -0.07 -25.94 -20.51
C ALA A 1 0.50 -24.99 -19.48
N PRO A 2 1.58 -24.23 -19.77
CA PRO A 2 2.06 -23.20 -18.85
C PRO A 2 0.95 -22.20 -18.52
N GLU A 3 0.87 -21.78 -17.26
CA GLU A 3 -0.21 -20.95 -16.73
C GLU A 3 0.00 -19.48 -17.10
N THR A 4 -1.07 -18.75 -17.40
CA THR A 4 -1.00 -17.31 -17.76
C THR A 4 -1.18 -16.40 -16.54
N ALA A 5 -1.32 -16.94 -15.34
CA ALA A 5 -1.42 -16.19 -14.10
C ALA A 5 -0.15 -15.37 -13.83
N PRO A 6 -0.23 -14.30 -13.00
CA PRO A 6 0.95 -13.53 -12.65
C PRO A 6 2.04 -14.40 -12.02
N HIS A 7 3.26 -14.25 -12.52
CA HIS A 7 4.39 -15.04 -12.06
C HIS A 7 4.84 -14.55 -10.67
N TYR A 8 5.30 -15.47 -9.82
CA TYR A 8 5.70 -15.13 -8.44
C TYR A 8 6.81 -14.07 -8.40
N VAL A 9 7.70 -14.04 -9.38
CA VAL A 9 8.77 -13.02 -9.49
C VAL A 9 8.19 -11.64 -9.71
N ALA A 10 7.17 -11.48 -10.56
CA ALA A 10 6.52 -10.19 -10.78
C ALA A 10 5.85 -9.70 -9.50
N ARG A 11 5.25 -10.61 -8.72
CA ARG A 11 4.68 -10.30 -7.41
C ARG A 11 5.74 -9.84 -6.41
N ARG A 12 6.86 -10.57 -6.29
CA ARG A 12 7.98 -10.20 -5.41
C ARG A 12 8.63 -8.88 -5.81
N TYR A 13 8.75 -8.64 -7.11
CA TYR A 13 9.22 -7.36 -7.64
C TYR A 13 8.31 -6.21 -7.19
N ALA A 14 6.99 -6.36 -7.36
CA ALA A 14 6.02 -5.34 -6.95
C ALA A 14 6.09 -5.06 -5.43
N GLU A 15 6.18 -6.11 -4.60
CA GLU A 15 6.35 -6.01 -3.14
C GLU A 15 7.66 -5.28 -2.75
N LEU A 16 8.76 -5.56 -3.45
CA LEU A 16 10.06 -4.93 -3.21
C LEU A 16 10.02 -3.44 -3.58
N VAL A 17 9.48 -3.10 -4.75
CA VAL A 17 9.35 -1.71 -5.22
C VAL A 17 8.52 -0.90 -4.21
N ALA A 18 7.37 -1.43 -3.78
CA ALA A 18 6.52 -0.80 -2.78
C ALA A 18 7.26 -0.54 -1.45
N SER A 19 8.02 -1.55 -0.99
CA SER A 19 8.80 -1.45 0.25
C SER A 19 9.88 -0.38 0.16
N LEU A 20 10.65 -0.36 -0.94
CA LEU A 20 11.73 0.60 -1.15
C LEU A 20 11.22 2.05 -1.20
N ARG A 21 10.06 2.28 -1.83
CA ARG A 21 9.48 3.62 -1.91
C ARG A 21 8.96 4.15 -0.58
N SER A 22 8.59 3.27 0.35
CA SER A 22 8.20 3.69 1.70
C SER A 22 9.38 4.18 2.57
N LEU A 23 10.62 3.94 2.17
CA LEU A 23 11.81 4.35 2.92
C LEU A 23 12.24 5.81 2.65
N LYS A 24 11.75 6.47 1.59
CA LYS A 24 11.97 7.88 1.18
C LYS A 24 13.21 8.58 1.79
N VAL A 25 14.41 8.04 1.56
CA VAL A 25 15.65 8.72 1.96
C VAL A 25 16.11 9.60 0.79
N ALA A 26 15.90 10.92 0.89
CA ALA A 26 16.17 11.89 -0.17
C ALA A 26 17.60 11.80 -0.76
N SER A 27 18.60 11.43 0.06
CA SER A 27 19.98 11.25 -0.39
C SER A 27 20.22 9.99 -1.24
N VAL A 28 19.30 9.02 -1.21
CA VAL A 28 19.42 7.71 -1.90
C VAL A 28 18.49 7.64 -3.12
N GLU A 29 17.55 8.57 -3.29
CA GLU A 29 16.53 8.53 -4.34
C GLU A 29 17.08 8.39 -5.78
N PRO A 30 18.14 9.11 -6.21
CA PRO A 30 18.65 8.95 -7.59
C PRO A 30 19.26 7.57 -7.84
N MET A 31 19.98 7.03 -6.86
CA MET A 31 20.57 5.70 -6.91
C MET A 31 19.47 4.64 -6.90
N LEU A 32 18.50 4.78 -6.00
CA LEU A 32 17.34 3.89 -5.90
C LEU A 32 16.54 3.89 -7.20
N GLY A 33 16.28 5.06 -7.80
CA GLY A 33 15.60 5.17 -9.09
C GLY A 33 16.35 4.45 -10.21
N SER A 34 17.68 4.52 -10.22
CA SER A 34 18.51 3.80 -11.19
C SER A 34 18.43 2.28 -11.00
N ILE A 35 18.52 1.80 -9.75
CA ILE A 35 18.38 0.37 -9.42
C ILE A 35 16.99 -0.14 -9.81
N LEU A 36 15.93 0.60 -9.46
CA LEU A 36 14.56 0.22 -9.80
C LEU A 36 14.33 0.15 -11.31
N ARG A 37 14.94 1.06 -12.08
CA ARG A 37 14.89 1.01 -13.55
C ARG A 37 15.60 -0.22 -14.11
N VAL A 38 16.78 -0.56 -13.60
CA VAL A 38 17.50 -1.78 -14.03
C VAL A 38 16.68 -3.02 -13.69
N LEU A 39 16.15 -3.10 -12.47
CA LEU A 39 15.31 -4.23 -12.04
C LEU A 39 14.05 -4.35 -12.91
N TRP A 40 13.39 -3.23 -13.24
CA TRP A 40 12.25 -3.22 -14.16
C TRP A 40 12.62 -3.85 -15.50
N THR A 41 13.74 -3.43 -16.11
CA THR A 41 14.21 -3.97 -17.39
C THR A 41 14.48 -5.48 -17.32
N GLU A 42 15.06 -5.97 -16.23
CA GLU A 42 15.32 -7.41 -16.08
C GLU A 42 14.05 -8.22 -15.87
N VAL A 43 13.06 -7.70 -15.13
CA VAL A 43 11.74 -8.32 -15.00
C VAL A 43 11.00 -8.36 -16.34
N GLU A 44 11.06 -7.27 -17.10
CA GLU A 44 10.46 -7.18 -18.44
C GLU A 44 11.09 -8.19 -19.41
N LYS A 45 12.43 -8.33 -19.41
CA LYS A 45 13.13 -9.36 -20.20
C LYS A 45 12.72 -10.77 -19.78
N LEU A 46 12.65 -11.05 -18.48
CA LEU A 46 12.20 -12.35 -17.98
C LEU A 46 10.78 -12.68 -18.48
N LEU A 47 9.84 -11.73 -18.34
CA LEU A 47 8.46 -11.92 -18.76
C LEU A 47 8.34 -12.10 -20.28
N SER A 48 8.95 -11.21 -21.06
CA SER A 48 8.79 -11.15 -22.51
C SER A 48 9.63 -12.19 -23.26
N GLU A 49 10.88 -12.38 -22.86
CA GLU A 49 11.83 -13.18 -23.64
C GLU A 49 11.93 -14.62 -23.15
N ARG A 50 11.65 -14.88 -21.87
CA ARG A 50 11.78 -16.22 -21.29
C ARG A 50 10.44 -16.88 -21.00
N LEU A 51 9.51 -16.20 -20.34
CA LEU A 51 8.25 -16.80 -19.91
C LEU A 51 7.21 -16.80 -21.02
N ALA A 52 6.93 -15.65 -21.63
CA ALA A 52 5.94 -15.55 -22.70
C ALA A 52 6.27 -16.50 -23.86
N ARG A 53 7.54 -16.55 -24.32
CA ARG A 53 7.96 -17.43 -25.42
C ARG A 53 7.78 -18.94 -25.17
N GLN A 54 7.60 -19.38 -23.92
CA GLN A 54 7.28 -20.78 -23.61
C GLN A 54 5.83 -21.16 -23.97
N HIS A 55 4.95 -20.18 -24.19
CA HIS A 55 3.57 -20.45 -24.59
C HIS A 55 3.44 -20.62 -26.10
N PRO A 56 2.67 -21.62 -26.56
CA PRO A 56 2.63 -22.03 -27.97
C PRO A 56 1.89 -21.05 -28.89
N THR A 57 1.03 -20.18 -28.35
CA THR A 57 0.24 -19.27 -29.17
C THR A 57 0.36 -17.83 -28.68
N LEU A 58 0.40 -16.88 -29.62
CA LEU A 58 0.47 -15.44 -29.34
C LEU A 58 -0.63 -14.99 -28.36
N LYS A 59 -1.83 -15.60 -28.42
CA LYS A 59 -2.91 -15.34 -27.46
C LYS A 59 -2.48 -15.60 -26.01
N HIS A 60 -1.83 -16.72 -25.73
CA HIS A 60 -1.39 -17.06 -24.36
C HIS A 60 -0.18 -16.21 -23.94
N GLN A 61 0.72 -15.90 -24.88
CA GLN A 61 1.86 -15.00 -24.64
C GLN A 61 1.35 -13.62 -24.20
N ALA A 62 0.41 -13.04 -24.96
CA ALA A 62 -0.21 -11.76 -24.65
C ALA A 62 -0.96 -11.79 -23.32
N ALA A 63 -1.72 -12.84 -23.04
CA ALA A 63 -2.44 -13.00 -21.78
C ALA A 63 -1.50 -13.02 -20.56
N LEU A 64 -0.37 -13.74 -20.64
CA LEU A 64 0.64 -13.75 -19.58
C LEU A 64 1.20 -12.34 -19.34
N LEU A 65 1.56 -11.62 -20.41
CA LEU A 65 2.11 -10.27 -20.28
C LEU A 65 1.08 -9.31 -19.66
N ILE A 66 -0.16 -9.29 -20.17
CA ILE A 66 -1.24 -8.45 -19.63
C ILE A 66 -1.42 -8.71 -18.14
N ASN A 67 -1.50 -9.97 -17.72
CA ASN A 67 -1.72 -10.31 -16.32
C ASN A 67 -0.56 -9.90 -15.40
N ASN A 68 0.68 -10.01 -15.88
CA ASN A 68 1.85 -9.62 -15.09
C ASN A 68 2.00 -8.09 -15.01
N TYR A 69 1.80 -7.38 -16.12
CA TYR A 69 1.83 -5.92 -16.12
C TYR A 69 0.68 -5.32 -15.31
N ASP A 70 -0.53 -5.88 -15.43
CA ASP A 70 -1.67 -5.48 -14.60
C ASP A 70 -1.32 -5.63 -13.11
N LEU A 71 -0.82 -6.78 -12.68
CA LEU A 71 -0.41 -6.98 -11.29
C LEU A 71 0.61 -5.92 -10.84
N VAL A 72 1.72 -5.78 -11.57
CA VAL A 72 2.84 -4.93 -11.13
C VAL A 72 2.46 -3.46 -11.11
N VAL A 73 1.88 -2.96 -12.21
CA VAL A 73 1.54 -1.54 -12.35
C VAL A 73 0.44 -1.16 -11.35
N LYS A 74 -0.54 -2.04 -11.15
CA LYS A 74 -1.61 -1.82 -10.19
C LYS A 74 -1.11 -1.79 -8.75
N THR A 75 -0.27 -2.74 -8.34
CA THR A 75 0.32 -2.73 -7.00
C THR A 75 1.12 -1.46 -6.77
N VAL A 76 1.91 -1.04 -7.76
CA VAL A 76 2.66 0.22 -7.71
C VAL A 76 1.71 1.42 -7.54
N PHE A 77 0.68 1.53 -8.36
CA PHE A 77 -0.26 2.64 -8.30
C PHE A 77 -0.96 2.71 -6.94
N VAL A 78 -1.45 1.58 -6.43
CA VAL A 78 -2.14 1.49 -5.14
C VAL A 78 -1.25 2.01 -4.00
N GLU A 79 0.03 1.62 -4.01
CA GLU A 79 1.00 2.05 -3.00
C GLU A 79 1.33 3.54 -3.11
N GLU A 80 1.55 4.07 -4.32
CA GLU A 80 1.77 5.52 -4.52
C GLU A 80 0.58 6.34 -4.01
N GLN A 81 -0.63 5.92 -4.36
CA GLN A 81 -1.86 6.62 -3.94
C GLN A 81 -1.98 6.66 -2.41
N LEU A 82 -1.61 5.58 -1.72
CA LEU A 82 -1.61 5.53 -0.26
C LEU A 82 -0.53 6.42 0.34
N LEU A 83 0.69 6.38 -0.21
CA LEU A 83 1.85 7.10 0.32
C LEU A 83 1.73 8.62 0.18
N ALA A 84 0.92 9.12 -0.76
CA ALA A 84 0.69 10.55 -0.97
C ALA A 84 0.26 11.26 0.32
N ASP A 85 -0.78 10.73 0.99
CA ASP A 85 -1.35 11.34 2.21
C ASP A 85 -1.08 10.53 3.48
N ASN A 86 -0.88 9.21 3.38
CA ASN A 86 -0.79 8.32 4.53
C ASN A 86 0.64 7.82 4.80
N GLY A 87 1.63 8.32 4.05
CA GLY A 87 3.02 7.86 4.13
C GLY A 87 3.60 7.88 5.55
N LYS A 88 3.37 8.96 6.31
CA LYS A 88 3.86 9.08 7.70
C LYS A 88 3.28 8.00 8.62
N MET A 89 1.96 7.76 8.54
CA MET A 89 1.30 6.72 9.33
C MET A 89 1.80 5.34 8.93
N ILE A 90 1.94 5.06 7.64
CA ILE A 90 2.45 3.78 7.13
C ILE A 90 3.88 3.53 7.61
N SER A 91 4.76 4.52 7.50
CA SER A 91 6.15 4.43 8.00
C SER A 91 6.18 4.21 9.51
N PHE A 92 5.32 4.91 10.27
CA PHE A 92 5.19 4.69 11.71
C PHE A 92 4.78 3.25 12.04
N VAL A 93 3.73 2.72 11.38
CA VAL A 93 3.28 1.33 11.57
C VAL A 93 4.42 0.36 11.31
N LYS A 94 5.13 0.50 10.19
CA LYS A 94 6.24 -0.39 9.81
C LYS A 94 7.41 -0.35 10.81
N GLN A 95 7.64 0.79 11.45
CA GLN A 95 8.72 0.97 12.44
C GLN A 95 8.31 0.51 13.85
N ALA A 96 7.07 0.78 14.24
CA ALA A 96 6.57 0.47 15.59
C ALA A 96 6.13 -0.99 15.76
N GLU A 97 5.67 -1.65 14.69
CA GLU A 97 5.30 -3.07 14.73
C GLU A 97 6.37 -3.99 15.30
N PRO A 98 7.62 -4.02 14.79
CA PRO A 98 8.65 -4.91 15.31
C PRO A 98 9.03 -4.60 16.77
N LEU A 99 8.74 -3.39 17.27
CA LEU A 99 9.02 -2.98 18.64
C LEU A 99 7.93 -3.39 19.64
N LEU A 100 6.71 -3.65 19.15
CA LEU A 100 5.54 -3.98 19.96
C LEU A 100 5.04 -5.42 19.76
N VAL A 101 5.75 -6.23 18.98
CA VAL A 101 5.40 -7.65 18.83
C VAL A 101 5.37 -8.39 20.18
N PRO A 102 4.45 -9.35 20.38
CA PRO A 102 4.45 -10.18 21.58
C PRO A 102 5.81 -10.87 21.79
N GLY A 103 6.43 -10.64 22.94
CA GLY A 103 7.77 -11.15 23.26
C GLY A 103 8.92 -10.21 22.95
N ALA A 104 8.66 -8.99 22.44
CA ALA A 104 9.67 -7.95 22.32
C ALA A 104 10.22 -7.53 23.70
N PRO A 105 11.53 -7.20 23.81
CA PRO A 105 12.11 -6.63 25.02
C PRO A 105 11.33 -5.38 25.51
N PRO A 106 11.12 -5.21 26.83
CA PRO A 106 10.43 -4.03 27.37
C PRO A 106 11.09 -2.69 26.99
N GLU A 107 12.40 -2.71 26.71
CA GLU A 107 13.17 -1.56 26.22
C GLU A 107 12.80 -1.13 24.80
N ASP A 108 12.31 -2.04 23.95
CA ASP A 108 11.90 -1.72 22.58
C ASP A 108 10.56 -0.97 22.58
N ALA A 109 9.64 -1.34 23.48
CA ALA A 109 8.40 -0.60 23.67
C ALA A 109 8.64 0.87 24.11
N ALA A 110 9.76 1.14 24.80
CA ALA A 110 10.15 2.50 25.17
C ALA A 110 10.69 3.33 24.00
N LYS A 111 11.13 2.69 22.91
CA LYS A 111 11.60 3.37 21.68
C LYS A 111 10.45 3.87 20.80
N VAL A 112 9.22 3.42 21.06
CA VAL A 112 8.04 3.85 20.30
C VAL A 112 7.73 5.31 20.59
N ASP A 113 7.75 6.14 19.55
CA ASP A 113 7.43 7.56 19.65
C ASP A 113 5.92 7.78 19.88
N LYS A 114 5.55 7.91 21.16
CA LYS A 114 4.16 8.16 21.58
C LYS A 114 3.66 9.55 21.17
N GLY A 115 4.54 10.53 21.01
CA GLY A 115 4.18 11.88 20.56
C GLY A 115 3.82 11.89 19.07
N ALA A 116 4.62 11.21 18.24
CA ALA A 116 4.29 10.99 16.84
C ALA A 116 2.97 10.21 16.68
N MET A 117 2.74 9.19 17.52
CA MET A 117 1.49 8.42 17.52
C MET A 117 0.27 9.32 17.79
N GLU A 118 0.33 10.21 18.78
CA GLU A 118 -0.74 11.17 19.06
C GLU A 118 -0.97 12.12 17.88
N HIS A 119 0.11 12.71 17.36
CA HIS A 119 0.02 13.63 16.22
C HIS A 119 -0.62 12.97 15.01
N LEU A 120 -0.20 11.75 14.65
CA LEU A 120 -0.75 10.98 13.54
C LEU A 120 -2.24 10.64 13.74
N THR A 121 -2.63 10.33 14.98
CA THR A 121 -4.04 10.05 15.31
C THR A 121 -4.90 11.29 15.03
N ARG A 122 -4.47 12.46 15.51
CA ARG A 122 -5.18 13.73 15.28
C ARG A 122 -5.20 14.13 13.81
N GLU A 123 -4.05 14.05 13.14
CA GLU A 123 -3.94 14.38 11.71
C GLU A 123 -4.86 13.51 10.85
N PHE A 124 -4.92 12.19 11.14
CA PHE A 124 -5.82 11.29 10.44
C PHE A 124 -7.28 11.64 10.73
N TYR A 125 -7.64 11.89 12.00
CA TYR A 125 -9.00 12.28 12.40
C TYR A 125 -9.51 13.55 11.69
N ASP A 126 -8.64 14.52 11.47
CA ASP A 126 -9.02 15.78 10.84
C ASP A 126 -9.16 15.64 9.31
N LYS A 127 -8.41 14.72 8.68
CA LYS A 127 -8.27 14.66 7.22
C LYS A 127 -8.90 13.44 6.55
N TRP A 128 -9.28 12.39 7.28
CA TRP A 128 -9.64 11.09 6.69
C TRP A 128 -10.75 11.18 5.63
N LYS A 129 -11.80 11.98 5.83
CA LYS A 129 -12.88 12.15 4.84
C LYS A 129 -12.37 12.79 3.55
N ALA A 130 -11.70 13.93 3.69
CA ALA A 130 -11.12 14.66 2.56
C ALA A 130 -10.09 13.79 1.81
N GLY A 131 -9.32 12.98 2.53
CA GLY A 131 -8.37 12.02 1.95
C GLY A 131 -9.07 10.92 1.14
N ILE A 132 -10.16 10.32 1.65
CA ILE A 132 -10.95 9.33 0.88
C ILE A 132 -11.53 9.95 -0.39
N GLU A 133 -12.06 11.17 -0.30
CA GLU A 133 -12.58 11.88 -1.46
C GLU A 133 -11.48 12.21 -2.49
N ALA A 134 -10.29 12.59 -2.03
CA ALA A 134 -9.14 12.83 -2.90
C ALA A 134 -8.73 11.56 -3.64
N ILE A 135 -8.60 10.43 -2.92
CA ILE A 135 -8.33 9.11 -3.52
C ILE A 135 -9.38 8.77 -4.58
N HIS A 136 -10.67 8.96 -4.26
CA HIS A 136 -11.73 8.71 -5.23
C HIS A 136 -11.56 9.57 -6.49
N ARG A 137 -11.41 10.89 -6.34
CA ARG A 137 -11.26 11.82 -7.47
C ARG A 137 -10.06 11.47 -8.35
N ASP A 138 -8.90 11.20 -7.74
CA ASP A 138 -7.68 10.88 -8.48
C ASP A 138 -7.83 9.59 -9.28
N VAL A 139 -8.46 8.56 -8.70
CA VAL A 139 -8.72 7.29 -9.40
C VAL A 139 -9.73 7.49 -10.54
N VAL A 140 -10.82 8.24 -10.34
CA VAL A 140 -11.79 8.55 -11.41
C VAL A 140 -11.09 9.23 -12.59
N GLN A 141 -10.20 10.20 -12.31
CA GLN A 141 -9.51 10.97 -13.33
C GLN A 141 -8.41 10.18 -14.04
N SER A 142 -7.79 9.21 -13.35
CA SER A 142 -6.66 8.44 -13.87
C SER A 142 -7.07 7.28 -14.78
N PHE A 143 -8.28 6.73 -14.64
CA PHE A 143 -8.69 5.51 -15.34
C PHE A 143 -9.95 5.71 -16.19
N SER A 144 -9.76 5.76 -17.51
CA SER A 144 -10.89 5.76 -18.47
C SER A 144 -11.68 4.44 -18.45
N ASN A 145 -11.03 3.32 -18.09
CA ASN A 145 -11.72 2.05 -17.87
C ASN A 145 -12.32 2.03 -16.47
N PHE A 146 -13.63 2.29 -16.41
CA PHE A 146 -14.39 2.37 -15.17
C PHE A 146 -14.26 1.14 -14.27
N LYS A 147 -14.33 -0.07 -14.84
CA LYS A 147 -14.26 -1.31 -14.06
C LYS A 147 -12.88 -1.47 -13.40
N LEU A 148 -11.83 -1.11 -14.13
CA LEU A 148 -10.46 -1.12 -13.61
C LEU A 148 -10.28 -0.05 -12.53
N GLY A 149 -10.70 1.19 -12.79
CA GLY A 149 -10.66 2.28 -11.82
C GLY A 149 -11.37 1.89 -10.52
N MET A 150 -12.53 1.26 -10.62
CA MET A 150 -13.27 0.80 -9.45
C MET A 150 -12.61 -0.30 -8.63
N ASP A 151 -11.97 -1.25 -9.30
CA ASP A 151 -11.20 -2.28 -8.61
C ASP A 151 -9.96 -1.66 -7.92
N ILE A 152 -9.29 -0.72 -8.58
CA ILE A 152 -8.16 0.02 -8.00
C ILE A 152 -8.59 0.82 -6.77
N LEU A 153 -9.69 1.59 -6.86
CA LEU A 153 -10.22 2.34 -5.72
C LEU A 153 -10.47 1.43 -4.53
N LYS A 154 -11.14 0.28 -4.75
CA LYS A 154 -11.42 -0.69 -3.68
C LYS A 154 -10.15 -1.21 -3.04
N GLN A 155 -9.10 -1.46 -3.83
CA GLN A 155 -7.82 -1.93 -3.31
C GLN A 155 -7.11 -0.86 -2.48
N VAL A 156 -7.06 0.39 -2.95
CA VAL A 156 -6.49 1.51 -2.18
C VAL A 156 -7.22 1.69 -0.86
N LEU A 157 -8.56 1.80 -0.88
CA LEU A 157 -9.33 2.04 0.34
C LEU A 157 -9.27 0.85 1.32
N THR A 158 -9.20 -0.38 0.79
CA THR A 158 -9.01 -1.57 1.62
C THR A 158 -7.64 -1.56 2.31
N GLN A 159 -6.58 -1.21 1.59
CA GLN A 159 -5.24 -1.11 2.16
C GLN A 159 -5.16 0.02 3.20
N LEU A 160 -5.79 1.17 2.94
CA LEU A 160 -5.92 2.25 3.92
C LEU A 160 -6.55 1.75 5.23
N LEU A 161 -7.67 1.02 5.12
CA LEU A 161 -8.34 0.43 6.28
C LEU A 161 -7.45 -0.57 7.04
N LEU A 162 -6.70 -1.42 6.32
CA LEU A 162 -5.79 -2.38 6.93
C LEU A 162 -4.65 -1.69 7.70
N TYR A 163 -4.01 -0.69 7.09
CA TYR A 163 -2.97 0.09 7.77
C TYR A 163 -3.50 0.85 8.98
N TYR A 164 -4.68 1.47 8.86
CA TYR A 164 -5.29 2.17 9.99
C TYR A 164 -5.69 1.22 11.12
N THR A 165 -6.18 0.02 10.81
CA THR A 165 -6.50 -1.01 11.81
C THR A 165 -5.25 -1.43 12.57
N ARG A 166 -4.15 -1.73 11.84
CA ARG A 166 -2.85 -2.06 12.45
C ARG A 166 -2.32 -0.93 13.31
N PHE A 167 -2.45 0.32 12.85
CA PHE A 167 -2.10 1.50 13.63
C PHE A 167 -2.86 1.58 14.95
N LEU A 168 -4.19 1.37 14.94
CA LEU A 168 -4.98 1.36 16.17
C LEU A 168 -4.60 0.23 17.13
N ASP A 169 -4.20 -0.92 16.62
CA ASP A 169 -3.72 -2.02 17.47
C ASP A 169 -2.39 -1.67 18.15
N LEU A 170 -1.49 -0.96 17.45
CA LEU A 170 -0.28 -0.40 18.08
C LEU A 170 -0.60 0.65 19.15
N VAL A 171 -1.61 1.50 18.92
CA VAL A 171 -2.06 2.48 19.93
C VAL A 171 -2.54 1.76 21.20
N LYS A 172 -3.34 0.71 21.06
CA LYS A 172 -3.81 -0.09 22.21
C LYS A 172 -2.64 -0.74 22.96
N GLN A 173 -1.65 -1.27 22.25
CA GLN A 173 -0.47 -1.90 22.85
C GLN A 173 0.41 -0.88 23.59
N ALA A 174 0.60 0.32 23.02
CA ALA A 174 1.41 1.39 23.60
C ALA A 174 0.72 2.09 24.81
N PHE A 175 -0.61 2.00 24.89
CA PHE A 175 -1.43 2.59 25.94
C PHE A 175 -2.44 1.58 26.53
N PRO A 176 -2.00 0.63 27.37
CA PRO A 176 -2.88 -0.40 27.96
C PRO A 176 -4.02 0.17 28.82
N HIS A 177 -3.84 1.36 29.40
CA HIS A 177 -4.84 2.06 30.21
C HIS A 177 -5.66 3.09 29.40
N GLY A 178 -5.52 3.10 28.08
CA GLY A 178 -6.17 4.05 27.18
C GLY A 178 -5.27 5.26 26.87
N PRO A 179 -5.29 5.75 25.61
CA PRO A 179 -4.52 6.91 25.22
C PRO A 179 -5.21 8.22 25.65
N PRO A 180 -4.45 9.27 26.01
CA PRO A 180 -5.02 10.58 26.39
C PRO A 180 -5.77 11.28 25.25
N PHE A 181 -5.55 10.86 24.00
CA PHE A 181 -6.16 11.40 22.79
C PHE A 181 -7.30 10.52 22.24
N ALA A 182 -7.92 9.67 23.08
CA ALA A 182 -8.97 8.73 22.65
C ALA A 182 -10.13 9.37 21.86
N GLN A 183 -10.46 10.64 22.13
CA GLN A 183 -11.49 11.40 21.41
C GLN A 183 -11.20 11.63 19.92
N TYR A 184 -9.94 11.50 19.49
CA TYR A 184 -9.51 11.63 18.09
C TYR A 184 -9.34 10.26 17.42
N ILE A 185 -9.71 9.16 18.07
CA ILE A 185 -9.68 7.84 17.44
C ILE A 185 -10.92 7.67 16.59
N LEU A 186 -10.75 7.63 15.27
CA LEU A 186 -11.83 7.27 14.35
C LEU A 186 -12.14 5.77 14.48
N SER A 187 -13.42 5.43 14.65
CA SER A 187 -13.82 4.03 14.76
C SER A 187 -13.71 3.29 13.41
N ILE A 188 -13.28 2.02 13.45
CA ILE A 188 -13.22 1.15 12.26
C ILE A 188 -14.59 1.05 11.54
N PRO A 189 -15.74 0.88 12.23
CA PRO A 189 -17.04 0.89 11.57
C PRO A 189 -17.36 2.19 10.82
N THR A 190 -17.00 3.35 11.38
CA THR A 190 -17.22 4.65 10.74
C THR A 190 -16.41 4.75 9.44
N LEU A 191 -15.11 4.44 9.52
CA LEU A 191 -14.23 4.45 8.35
C LEU A 191 -14.70 3.47 7.27
N MET A 192 -15.08 2.25 7.67
CA MET A 192 -15.58 1.23 6.76
C MET A 192 -16.88 1.63 6.07
N ASN A 193 -17.79 2.32 6.77
CA ASN A 193 -19.04 2.78 6.18
C ASN A 193 -18.78 3.83 5.08
N GLU A 194 -17.86 4.75 5.33
CA GLU A 194 -17.46 5.75 4.33
C GLU A 194 -16.81 5.07 3.11
N ILE A 195 -15.87 4.15 3.33
CA ILE A 195 -15.25 3.36 2.25
C ILE A 195 -16.32 2.64 1.42
N LYS A 196 -17.33 2.06 2.07
CA LYS A 196 -18.45 1.42 1.38
C LYS A 196 -19.25 2.39 0.52
N HIS A 197 -19.45 3.63 0.98
CA HIS A 197 -20.12 4.68 0.20
C HIS A 197 -19.40 4.94 -1.13
N PHE A 198 -18.09 5.23 -1.10
CA PHE A 198 -17.31 5.49 -2.31
C PHE A 198 -17.10 4.25 -3.19
N SER A 199 -17.05 3.06 -2.61
CA SER A 199 -16.94 1.81 -3.38
C SER A 199 -18.24 1.38 -4.06
N ARG A 200 -19.37 2.04 -3.77
CA ARG A 200 -20.70 1.78 -4.35
C ARG A 200 -21.14 2.88 -5.31
N ASN A 201 -20.67 4.11 -5.11
CA ASN A 201 -21.15 5.32 -5.80
C ASN A 201 -20.09 5.92 -6.72
N PHE A 202 -19.59 5.13 -7.66
CA PHE A 202 -18.67 5.59 -8.70
C PHE A 202 -19.42 5.69 -10.02
#